data_AF-A0A0S8IFE6-F1
#
_entry.id   AF-A0A0S8IFE6-F1
#
_cell.length_a   1.000
_cell.length_b   1.000
_cell.length_c   1.000
_cell.angle_alpha   90.00
_cell.angle_beta   90.00
_cell.angle_gamma   90.00
#
_symmetry.space_group_name_H-M   'P 1'
#
loop_
_entity.id
_entity.type
_entity.pdbx_description
1 polymer ?
#
loop_
_entity_poly.entity_id
_entity_poly.type
_entity_poly.pdbx_seq_one_letter_code
_entity_poly.pdbx_strand_id
1 'polypeptide(L)'
;MKYNADVKKLFPHGFQLAEPINNKTGGILYPKDTELNTDCVERLLQLKEKNPNYDFRISIKKGKKVANYFRDHIKRDFVKIIESKKNKQEFRKSIGRLEKTFELYIDDILDNDELIYVLFRGRSIDEVTSKSGIPCFFYHSINVTIFALEILQNVFMTTGTRYHKQDLINVAILGLLHDMGSIENLGQISELTTERQKKYYFKGISRSFLSAKDINLESELVSALKKFGDYYQGNKEVVKEDEDIQSKYANILITADTMDLMVSGIFGDPVPIKAATDQLYVLANNKELRRGFVEALAKGLAPGYLFDFYRELERVKKMCRLGDYARPYPMLGFKSPVLVLCGGCRTDCQEYSKSSRAVNLVKPSSGLEPGVYGRCKLLSGELVKFYKSYYADIKENVILHKAKEKQRKNDSRTD
;
A
#
# COMPACT_ATOMS: atom_id res chain seq x y z
N MET A 1 -15.50 27.34 1.32
CA MET A 1 -15.26 26.16 2.17
C MET A 1 -15.98 26.36 3.49
N LYS A 2 -16.58 25.32 4.11
CA LYS A 2 -17.27 25.42 5.40
C LYS A 2 -16.35 24.91 6.53
N TYR A 3 -16.16 25.68 7.60
CA TYR A 3 -15.32 25.31 8.77
C TYR A 3 -16.18 24.81 9.93
N ASN A 4 -15.76 23.72 10.60
CA ASN A 4 -16.42 23.25 11.83
C ASN A 4 -15.69 23.78 13.07
N ALA A 5 -16.43 24.57 13.82
CA ALA A 5 -16.06 25.19 15.09
C ALA A 5 -15.60 24.22 16.20
N ASP A 6 -16.02 22.96 16.17
CA ASP A 6 -15.83 22.04 17.30
C ASP A 6 -14.41 21.41 17.36
N VAL A 7 -13.54 21.74 16.40
CA VAL A 7 -12.14 21.28 16.36
C VAL A 7 -11.21 22.30 17.02
N LYS A 8 -10.71 21.97 18.22
CA LYS A 8 -9.71 22.76 18.99
C LYS A 8 -8.29 22.69 18.39
N LYS A 9 -8.12 23.02 17.11
CA LYS A 9 -6.78 23.17 16.51
C LYS A 9 -6.63 24.57 15.88
N LEU A 10 -5.40 25.07 15.87
CA LEU A 10 -5.04 26.41 15.39
C LEU A 10 -5.67 26.68 14.02
N PHE A 11 -6.55 27.67 13.97
CA PHE A 11 -7.05 28.20 12.72
C PHE A 11 -5.87 28.81 11.93
N PRO A 12 -5.64 28.40 10.68
CA PRO A 12 -4.56 28.94 9.87
C PRO A 12 -4.61 30.46 9.74
N HIS A 13 -3.46 31.12 9.90
CA HIS A 13 -3.31 32.53 9.56
C HIS A 13 -3.45 32.76 8.04
N GLY A 14 -3.91 33.95 7.64
CA GLY A 14 -3.98 34.36 6.23
C GLY A 14 -5.30 34.11 5.50
N PHE A 15 -6.31 33.51 6.15
CA PHE A 15 -7.66 33.45 5.59
C PHE A 15 -8.36 34.79 5.67
N GLN A 16 -9.06 35.17 4.60
CA GLN A 16 -9.90 36.36 4.58
C GLN A 16 -11.35 36.00 4.32
N LEU A 17 -12.26 36.73 4.96
CA LEU A 17 -13.69 36.60 4.73
C LEU A 17 -14.07 37.01 3.30
N ALA A 18 -14.74 36.12 2.59
CA ALA A 18 -15.32 36.41 1.28
C ALA A 18 -16.60 37.25 1.40
N GLU A 19 -17.32 37.08 2.51
CA GLU A 19 -18.59 37.72 2.84
C GLU A 19 -18.56 38.14 4.31
N PRO A 20 -19.29 39.21 4.70
CA PRO A 20 -19.38 39.60 6.10
C PRO A 20 -20.09 38.50 6.91
N ILE A 21 -19.68 38.35 8.18
CA ILE A 21 -20.43 37.55 9.15
C ILE A 21 -21.42 38.48 9.84
N ASN A 22 -22.71 38.17 9.72
CA ASN A 22 -23.77 38.96 10.33
C ASN A 22 -24.37 38.24 11.53
N ASN A 23 -24.90 39.00 12.50
CA ASN A 23 -25.72 38.46 13.57
C ASN A 23 -27.17 38.21 13.08
N LYS A 24 -28.05 37.67 13.94
CA LYS A 24 -29.46 37.39 13.57
C LYS A 24 -30.28 38.62 13.20
N THR A 25 -29.89 39.81 13.66
CA THR A 25 -30.57 41.06 13.34
C THR A 25 -29.97 41.75 12.11
N GLY A 26 -29.00 41.12 11.43
CA GLY A 26 -28.35 41.66 10.24
C GLY A 26 -27.16 42.59 10.52
N GLY A 27 -26.79 42.80 11.79
CA GLY A 27 -25.61 43.57 12.17
C GLY A 27 -24.31 42.84 11.85
N ILE A 28 -23.34 43.55 11.27
CA ILE A 28 -22.05 42.98 10.87
C ILE A 28 -21.20 42.72 12.13
N LEU A 29 -20.87 41.45 12.37
CA LEU A 29 -19.92 41.01 13.41
C LEU A 29 -18.49 41.12 12.91
N TYR A 30 -18.26 40.67 11.68
CA TYR A 30 -16.98 40.82 10.99
C TYR A 30 -17.23 41.25 9.55
N PRO A 31 -16.62 42.35 9.08
CA PRO A 31 -16.77 42.78 7.71
C PRO A 31 -16.11 41.81 6.74
N LYS A 32 -16.53 41.88 5.47
CA LYS A 32 -15.81 41.27 4.36
C LYS A 32 -14.33 41.66 4.41
N ASP A 33 -13.45 40.78 3.94
CA ASP A 33 -12.00 40.97 3.90
C ASP A 33 -11.27 40.96 5.24
N THR A 34 -12.00 40.81 6.35
CA THR A 34 -11.38 40.56 7.66
C THR A 34 -10.50 39.33 7.58
N GLU A 35 -9.25 39.48 8.02
CA GLU A 35 -8.35 38.35 8.20
C GLU A 35 -8.77 37.57 9.45
N LEU A 36 -9.03 36.29 9.27
CA LEU A 36 -9.37 35.38 10.35
C LEU A 36 -8.09 34.93 11.05
N ASN A 37 -7.88 35.44 12.26
CA ASN A 37 -6.85 34.96 13.18
C ASN A 37 -7.47 34.08 14.28
N THR A 38 -6.63 33.55 15.16
CA THR A 38 -7.05 32.69 16.28
C THR A 38 -8.10 33.37 17.16
N ASP A 39 -7.88 34.62 17.56
CA ASP A 39 -8.81 35.39 18.40
C ASP A 39 -10.18 35.58 17.72
N CYS A 40 -10.20 35.91 16.43
CA CYS A 40 -11.43 36.05 15.65
C CYS A 40 -12.22 34.74 15.66
N VAL A 41 -11.55 33.61 15.46
CA VAL A 41 -12.17 32.28 15.45
C VAL A 41 -12.68 31.92 16.83
N GLU A 42 -11.88 32.08 17.89
CA GLU A 42 -12.31 31.81 19.27
C GLU A 42 -13.54 32.63 19.67
N ARG A 43 -13.60 33.90 19.28
CA ARG A 43 -14.79 34.74 19.50
C ARG A 43 -16.01 34.22 18.74
N LEU A 44 -15.82 33.75 17.51
CA LEU A 44 -16.88 33.11 16.72
C LEU A 44 -17.35 31.78 17.35
N LEU A 45 -16.43 30.98 17.92
CA LEU A 45 -16.75 29.76 18.65
C LEU A 45 -17.60 30.07 19.88
N GLN A 46 -17.16 31.00 20.72
CA GLN A 46 -17.89 31.42 21.91
C GLN A 46 -19.28 31.98 21.56
N LEU A 47 -19.39 32.68 20.43
CA LEU A 47 -20.68 33.18 19.96
C LEU A 47 -21.61 32.05 19.51
N LYS A 48 -21.07 31.01 18.83
CA LYS A 48 -21.81 29.78 18.47
C LYS A 48 -22.28 29.02 19.71
N GLU A 49 -21.42 28.82 20.70
CA GLU A 49 -21.78 28.15 21.95
C GLU A 49 -22.90 28.88 22.69
N LYS A 50 -22.81 30.21 22.78
CA LYS A 50 -23.84 31.04 23.40
C LYS A 50 -25.12 31.13 22.57
N ASN A 51 -25.07 30.83 21.28
CA ASN A 51 -26.19 30.95 20.36
C ASN A 51 -26.29 29.75 19.40
N PRO A 52 -26.70 28.56 19.88
CA PRO A 52 -26.68 27.33 19.07
C PRO A 52 -27.53 27.39 17.79
N ASN A 53 -28.56 28.23 17.78
CA ASN A 53 -29.52 28.38 16.68
C ASN A 53 -29.09 29.41 15.62
N TYR A 54 -27.86 29.91 15.62
CA TYR A 54 -27.32 30.79 14.57
C TYR A 54 -26.69 29.96 13.45
N ASP A 55 -26.92 30.33 12.19
CA ASP A 55 -26.22 29.71 11.05
C ASP A 55 -24.81 30.31 10.92
N PHE A 56 -23.82 29.64 11.50
CA PHE A 56 -22.41 30.06 11.47
C PHE A 56 -21.66 29.55 10.22
N ARG A 57 -22.25 29.71 9.04
CA ARG A 57 -21.56 29.41 7.78
C ARG A 57 -20.69 30.59 7.37
N ILE A 58 -19.39 30.34 7.28
CA ILE A 58 -18.40 31.36 6.92
C ILE A 58 -17.88 31.05 5.52
N SER A 59 -17.93 32.04 4.64
CA SER A 59 -17.31 32.01 3.32
C SER A 59 -15.91 32.63 3.40
N ILE A 60 -14.87 31.87 3.04
CA ILE A 60 -13.48 32.33 2.99
C ILE A 60 -12.98 32.49 1.55
N LYS A 61 -12.09 33.44 1.32
CA LYS A 61 -11.45 33.69 0.03
C LYS A 61 -10.34 32.68 -0.25
N LYS A 62 -10.29 32.21 -1.49
CA LYS A 62 -9.06 31.66 -2.07
C LYS A 62 -8.08 32.81 -2.34
N GLY A 63 -6.81 32.58 -2.07
CA GLY A 63 -5.74 33.56 -2.32
C GLY A 63 -4.36 32.95 -2.10
N LYS A 64 -3.35 33.53 -2.75
CA LYS A 64 -1.97 33.02 -2.74
C LYS A 64 -1.38 32.85 -1.34
N LYS A 65 -1.68 33.75 -0.40
CA LYS A 65 -1.23 33.63 1.00
C LYS A 65 -1.72 32.34 1.66
N VAL A 66 -3.00 32.01 1.45
CA VAL A 66 -3.63 30.79 1.97
C VAL A 66 -3.00 29.56 1.31
N ALA A 67 -2.83 29.58 -0.01
CA ALA A 67 -2.19 28.48 -0.74
C ALA A 67 -0.74 28.26 -0.28
N ASN A 68 0.06 29.33 -0.12
CA ASN A 68 1.44 29.24 0.37
C ASN A 68 1.50 28.65 1.78
N TYR A 69 0.64 29.13 2.69
CA TYR A 69 0.57 28.58 4.05
C TYR A 69 0.30 27.07 4.03
N PHE A 70 -0.65 26.61 3.21
CA PHE A 70 -0.97 25.19 3.11
C PHE A 70 0.07 24.36 2.39
N ARG A 71 0.71 24.91 1.36
CA ARG A 71 1.84 24.29 0.68
C ARG A 71 2.94 23.96 1.69
N ASP A 72 3.30 24.90 2.56
CA ASP A 72 4.30 24.68 3.60
C ASP A 72 3.85 23.65 4.65
N HIS A 73 2.57 23.62 4.99
CA HIS A 73 2.02 22.59 5.87
C HIS A 73 2.10 21.19 5.26
N ILE A 74 1.72 21.03 3.99
CA ILE A 74 1.79 19.75 3.27
C ILE A 74 3.24 19.28 3.19
N LYS A 75 4.18 20.17 2.84
CA LYS A 75 5.63 19.88 2.85
C LYS A 75 6.10 19.37 4.22
N ARG A 76 5.71 20.04 5.31
CA ARG A 76 6.05 19.61 6.67
C ARG A 76 5.50 18.21 6.99
N ASP A 77 4.32 17.88 6.53
CA ASP A 77 3.73 16.55 6.77
C ASP A 77 4.48 15.47 5.98
N PHE A 78 4.88 15.73 4.74
CA PHE A 78 5.79 14.85 3.99
C PHE A 78 7.09 14.61 4.74
N VAL A 79 7.76 15.68 5.19
CA VAL A 79 9.02 15.59 5.95
C VAL A 79 8.84 14.75 7.21
N LYS A 80 7.80 15.01 8.02
CA LYS A 80 7.50 14.23 9.23
C LYS A 80 7.30 12.75 8.93
N ILE A 81 6.55 12.42 7.88
CA ILE A 81 6.31 11.02 7.50
C ILE A 81 7.60 10.35 7.03
N ILE A 82 8.39 11.02 6.21
CA ILE A 82 9.70 10.54 5.74
C ILE A 82 10.63 10.30 6.94
N GLU A 83 10.76 11.26 7.86
CA GLU A 83 11.57 11.14 9.08
C GLU A 83 11.12 9.99 9.98
N SER A 84 9.81 9.81 10.15
CA SER A 84 9.26 8.68 10.93
C SER A 84 9.63 7.32 10.35
N LYS A 85 9.88 7.26 9.03
CA LYS A 85 10.30 6.05 8.32
C LYS A 85 11.83 5.89 8.30
N LYS A 86 12.62 6.97 8.36
CA LYS A 86 14.11 6.91 8.32
C LYS A 86 14.72 5.94 9.34
N ASN A 87 14.16 5.89 10.55
CA ASN A 87 14.72 5.09 11.63
C ASN A 87 14.40 3.58 11.49
N LYS A 88 13.45 3.21 10.63
CA LYS A 88 13.03 1.84 10.40
C LYS A 88 13.97 1.14 9.42
N GLN A 89 14.41 -0.07 9.76
CA GLN A 89 15.47 -0.79 9.02
C GLN A 89 15.11 -1.01 7.55
N GLU A 90 13.84 -1.26 7.27
CA GLU A 90 13.28 -1.52 5.94
C GLU A 90 13.45 -0.30 5.03
N PHE A 91 13.26 0.92 5.56
CA PHE A 91 13.28 2.12 4.72
C PHE A 91 14.66 2.76 4.59
N ARG A 92 15.67 2.40 5.40
CA ARG A 92 16.95 3.14 5.47
C ARG A 92 17.63 3.40 4.12
N LYS A 93 17.53 2.47 3.16
CA LYS A 93 18.16 2.62 1.83
C LYS A 93 17.29 3.37 0.82
N SER A 94 15.98 3.13 0.81
CA SER A 94 15.02 3.82 -0.09
C SER A 94 14.78 5.26 0.32
N ILE A 95 14.64 5.50 1.62
CA ILE A 95 14.21 6.78 2.18
C ILE A 95 15.15 7.94 1.79
N GLY A 96 16.46 7.71 1.69
CA GLY A 96 17.41 8.75 1.31
C GLY A 96 17.28 9.18 -0.16
N ARG A 97 16.90 8.25 -1.06
CA ARG A 97 16.63 8.58 -2.48
C ARG A 97 15.29 9.27 -2.64
N LEU A 98 14.27 8.82 -1.91
CA LEU A 98 12.96 9.46 -1.83
C LEU A 98 13.07 10.88 -1.29
N GLU A 99 13.77 11.09 -0.19
CA GLU A 99 13.99 12.42 0.41
C GLU A 99 14.58 13.38 -0.61
N LYS A 100 15.67 13.01 -1.29
CA LYS A 100 16.26 13.83 -2.34
C LYS A 100 15.29 14.10 -3.50
N THR A 101 14.46 13.12 -3.85
CA THR A 101 13.45 13.29 -4.91
C THR A 101 12.36 14.28 -4.49
N PHE A 102 11.92 14.21 -3.23
CA PHE A 102 11.00 15.18 -2.67
C PHE A 102 11.62 16.57 -2.60
N GLU A 103 12.84 16.72 -2.10
CA GLU A 103 13.55 18.00 -2.07
C GLU A 103 13.64 18.65 -3.46
N LEU A 104 13.84 17.85 -4.51
CA LEU A 104 13.96 18.34 -5.88
C LEU A 104 12.63 18.70 -6.54
N TYR A 105 11.53 18.02 -6.20
CA TYR A 105 10.29 18.10 -6.97
C TYR A 105 9.04 18.47 -6.16
N ILE A 106 9.12 18.60 -4.82
CA ILE A 106 7.95 18.91 -4.00
C ILE A 106 7.31 20.26 -4.36
N ASP A 107 8.13 21.23 -4.79
CA ASP A 107 7.62 22.51 -5.28
C ASP A 107 6.85 22.34 -6.59
N ASP A 108 7.38 21.56 -7.54
CA ASP A 108 6.71 21.27 -8.81
C ASP A 108 5.42 20.46 -8.59
N ILE A 109 5.42 19.51 -7.64
CA ILE A 109 4.23 18.71 -7.28
C ILE A 109 3.13 19.60 -6.70
N LEU A 110 3.50 20.64 -5.94
CA LEU A 110 2.60 21.51 -5.21
C LEU A 110 2.40 22.89 -5.85
N ASP A 111 2.78 23.07 -7.12
CA ASP A 111 2.71 24.36 -7.81
C ASP A 111 1.26 24.80 -8.06
N ASN A 112 0.36 23.85 -8.29
CA ASN A 112 -1.06 24.13 -8.55
C ASN A 112 -1.82 24.53 -7.26
N ASP A 113 -2.17 25.81 -7.12
CA ASP A 113 -2.96 26.33 -5.98
C ASP A 113 -4.31 25.61 -5.78
N GLU A 114 -4.97 25.15 -6.84
CA GLU A 114 -6.23 24.41 -6.74
C GLU A 114 -6.03 23.02 -6.14
N LEU A 115 -4.93 22.34 -6.47
CA LEU A 115 -4.53 21.10 -5.79
C LEU A 115 -4.37 21.36 -4.28
N ILE A 116 -3.69 22.45 -3.90
CA ILE A 116 -3.48 22.80 -2.50
C ILE A 116 -4.80 22.99 -1.75
N TYR A 117 -5.80 23.63 -2.37
CA TYR A 117 -7.11 23.79 -1.76
C TYR A 117 -7.87 22.47 -1.61
N VAL A 118 -7.79 21.58 -2.60
CA VAL A 118 -8.40 20.23 -2.51
C VAL A 118 -7.78 19.44 -1.37
N LEU A 119 -6.45 19.41 -1.28
CA LEU A 119 -5.72 18.69 -0.22
C LEU A 119 -6.01 19.27 1.17
N PHE A 120 -6.06 20.60 1.29
CA PHE A 120 -6.45 21.26 2.53
C PHE A 120 -7.87 20.89 2.97
N ARG A 121 -8.83 20.87 2.03
CA ARG A 121 -10.19 20.45 2.31
C ARG A 121 -10.24 18.99 2.77
N GLY A 122 -9.53 18.10 2.07
CA GLY A 122 -9.46 16.69 2.42
C GLY A 122 -8.92 16.47 3.83
N ARG A 123 -7.76 17.08 4.14
CA ARG A 123 -7.17 17.08 5.48
C ARG A 123 -8.15 17.59 6.54
N SER A 124 -8.83 18.70 6.29
CA SER A 124 -9.75 19.30 7.25
C SER A 124 -10.92 18.35 7.57
N ILE A 125 -11.44 17.65 6.55
CA ILE A 125 -12.51 16.66 6.76
C ILE A 125 -12.00 15.47 7.58
N ASP A 126 -10.83 14.95 7.26
CA ASP A 126 -10.21 13.84 8.00
C ASP A 126 -9.92 14.23 9.46
N GLU A 127 -9.41 15.44 9.72
CA GLU A 127 -9.17 15.95 11.07
C GLU A 127 -10.44 16.11 11.90
N VAL A 128 -11.54 16.59 11.30
CA VAL A 128 -12.84 16.75 11.99
C VAL A 128 -13.50 15.40 12.29
N THR A 129 -13.28 14.41 11.43
CA THR A 129 -13.90 13.07 11.57
C THR A 129 -13.06 12.09 12.38
N SER A 130 -11.76 12.34 12.55
CA SER A 130 -10.86 11.50 13.34
C SER A 130 -11.10 11.64 14.85
N LYS A 131 -11.49 10.54 15.51
CA LYS A 131 -11.73 10.47 16.97
C LYS A 131 -10.45 10.60 17.80
N SER A 132 -9.27 10.28 17.23
CA SER A 132 -7.97 10.26 17.93
C SER A 132 -7.06 11.44 17.57
N GLY A 133 -7.52 12.36 16.71
CA GLY A 133 -6.77 13.56 16.33
C GLY A 133 -5.57 13.31 15.41
N ILE A 134 -5.33 12.06 14.98
CA ILE A 134 -4.36 11.68 13.96
C ILE A 134 -5.12 11.46 12.64
N PRO A 135 -4.82 12.21 11.57
CA PRO A 135 -5.45 12.01 10.26
C PRO A 135 -4.99 10.68 9.66
N CYS A 136 -5.91 9.74 9.44
CA CYS A 136 -5.55 8.43 8.88
C CYS A 136 -5.57 8.45 7.35
N PHE A 137 -6.57 9.09 6.75
CA PHE A 137 -6.78 9.05 5.30
C PHE A 137 -5.92 10.09 4.56
N PHE A 138 -5.71 11.27 5.11
CA PHE A 138 -4.80 12.23 4.48
C PHE A 138 -3.34 11.74 4.51
N TYR A 139 -2.91 11.10 5.60
CA TYR A 139 -1.58 10.49 5.69
C TYR A 139 -1.44 9.25 4.81
N HIS A 140 -2.55 8.54 4.57
CA HIS A 140 -2.61 7.48 3.58
C HIS A 140 -2.29 8.01 2.18
N SER A 141 -2.90 9.10 1.71
CA SER A 141 -2.56 9.73 0.42
C SER A 141 -1.07 10.09 0.31
N ILE A 142 -0.48 10.60 1.40
CA ILE A 142 0.97 10.88 1.45
C ILE A 142 1.79 9.58 1.38
N ASN A 143 1.41 8.53 2.11
CA ASN A 143 2.13 7.26 2.07
C ASN A 143 2.05 6.57 0.71
N VAL A 144 0.87 6.58 0.09
CA VAL A 144 0.68 6.07 -1.28
C VAL A 144 1.55 6.83 -2.26
N THR A 145 1.62 8.16 -2.13
CA THR A 145 2.54 9.00 -2.91
C THR A 145 4.00 8.56 -2.73
N ILE A 146 4.43 8.32 -1.50
CA ILE A 146 5.79 7.85 -1.20
C ILE A 146 6.07 6.48 -1.86
N PHE A 147 5.16 5.51 -1.71
CA PHE A 147 5.33 4.19 -2.31
C PHE A 147 5.28 4.22 -3.84
N ALA A 148 4.43 5.08 -4.42
CA ALA A 148 4.33 5.25 -5.86
C ALA A 148 5.62 5.84 -6.46
N LEU A 149 6.22 6.82 -5.79
CA LEU A 149 7.52 7.35 -6.17
C LEU A 149 8.64 6.32 -6.01
N GLU A 150 8.59 5.49 -4.97
CA GLU A 150 9.56 4.40 -4.79
C GLU A 150 9.46 3.37 -5.94
N ILE A 151 8.25 3.05 -6.39
CA ILE A 151 8.05 2.21 -7.58
C ILE A 151 8.70 2.85 -8.80
N LEU A 152 8.38 4.11 -9.10
CA LEU A 152 8.92 4.81 -10.27
C LEU A 152 10.44 4.89 -10.28
N GLN A 153 11.07 5.09 -9.13
CA GLN A 153 12.53 5.14 -9.03
C GLN A 153 13.21 3.79 -9.31
N ASN A 154 12.52 2.68 -9.06
CA ASN A 154 13.10 1.33 -9.17
C ASN A 154 12.58 0.53 -10.37
N VAL A 155 11.54 1.00 -11.05
CA VAL A 155 10.88 0.27 -12.14
C VAL A 155 11.80 0.03 -13.34
N PHE A 156 12.74 0.94 -13.63
CA PHE A 156 13.75 0.71 -14.67
C PHE A 156 14.55 -0.57 -14.42
N MET A 157 14.82 -0.90 -13.15
CA MET A 157 15.58 -2.09 -12.77
C MET A 157 14.77 -3.39 -12.91
N THR A 158 13.45 -3.32 -13.13
CA THR A 158 12.57 -4.50 -13.26
C THR A 158 11.97 -4.62 -14.64
N THR A 159 11.53 -3.51 -15.25
CA THR A 159 10.85 -3.50 -16.56
C THR A 159 11.68 -2.90 -17.68
N GLY A 160 12.81 -2.24 -17.38
CA GLY A 160 13.59 -1.48 -18.36
C GLY A 160 12.96 -0.14 -18.77
N THR A 161 11.78 0.21 -18.24
CA THR A 161 11.08 1.46 -18.54
C THR A 161 11.72 2.62 -17.78
N ARG A 162 12.08 3.70 -18.49
CA ARG A 162 12.52 4.95 -17.87
C ARG A 162 11.36 5.93 -17.81
N TYR A 163 11.17 6.51 -16.63
CA TYR A 163 10.22 7.58 -16.41
C TYR A 163 10.98 8.90 -16.27
N HIS A 164 10.38 9.97 -16.76
CA HIS A 164 10.94 11.31 -16.77
C HIS A 164 10.46 12.11 -15.56
N LYS A 165 11.00 13.33 -15.40
CA LYS A 165 10.61 14.26 -14.33
C LYS A 165 9.10 14.44 -14.24
N GLN A 166 8.43 14.65 -15.39
CA GLN A 166 6.99 14.89 -15.41
C GLN A 166 6.18 13.70 -14.91
N ASP A 167 6.64 12.46 -15.16
CA ASP A 167 5.97 11.26 -14.66
C ASP A 167 6.00 11.17 -13.14
N LEU A 168 7.11 11.57 -12.51
CA LEU A 168 7.22 11.64 -11.05
C LEU A 168 6.22 12.64 -10.47
N ILE A 169 6.14 13.83 -11.07
CA ILE A 169 5.20 14.88 -10.66
C ILE A 169 3.76 14.38 -10.82
N ASN A 170 3.43 13.85 -12.00
CA ASN A 170 2.11 13.34 -12.34
C ASN A 170 1.67 12.24 -11.36
N VAL A 171 2.50 11.21 -11.14
CA VAL A 171 2.18 10.13 -10.22
C VAL A 171 2.08 10.61 -8.77
N ALA A 172 2.88 11.59 -8.36
CA ALA A 172 2.75 12.16 -7.03
C ALA A 172 1.43 12.92 -6.84
N ILE A 173 1.02 13.73 -7.82
CA ILE A 173 -0.29 14.40 -7.81
C ILE A 173 -1.42 13.37 -7.77
N LEU A 174 -1.33 12.30 -8.56
CA LEU A 174 -2.34 11.24 -8.55
C LEU A 174 -2.37 10.51 -7.21
N GLY A 175 -1.22 10.23 -6.60
CA GLY A 175 -1.12 9.63 -5.26
C GLY A 175 -1.76 10.50 -4.18
N LEU A 176 -1.64 11.82 -4.29
CA LEU A 176 -2.28 12.78 -3.39
C LEU A 176 -3.80 12.86 -3.61
N LEU A 177 -4.30 12.57 -4.81
CA LEU A 177 -5.72 12.67 -5.16
C LEU A 177 -6.48 11.35 -5.11
N HIS A 178 -5.80 10.20 -5.05
CA HIS A 178 -6.38 8.90 -5.35
C HIS A 178 -7.60 8.53 -4.51
N ASP A 179 -7.69 9.01 -3.27
CA ASP A 179 -8.78 8.74 -2.33
C ASP A 179 -9.61 9.97 -1.95
N MET A 180 -9.42 11.10 -2.62
CA MET A 180 -10.16 12.34 -2.30
C MET A 180 -11.67 12.17 -2.42
N GLY A 181 -12.15 11.37 -3.37
CA GLY A 181 -13.57 11.04 -3.48
C GLY A 181 -14.13 10.32 -2.24
N SER A 182 -13.31 9.57 -1.52
CA SER A 182 -13.66 8.95 -0.23
C SER A 182 -13.55 9.93 0.91
N ILE A 183 -12.47 10.71 0.95
CA ILE A 183 -12.20 11.69 2.01
C ILE A 183 -13.35 12.69 2.12
N GLU A 184 -13.88 13.16 0.99
CA GLU A 184 -15.03 14.08 0.96
C GLU A 184 -16.31 13.51 1.59
N ASN A 185 -16.41 12.18 1.70
CA ASN A 185 -17.55 11.48 2.27
C ASN A 185 -17.27 10.87 3.66
N LEU A 186 -16.12 11.17 4.29
CA LEU A 186 -15.72 10.55 5.56
C LEU A 186 -16.69 10.76 6.71
N GLY A 187 -17.41 11.89 6.75
CA GLY A 187 -18.45 12.12 7.75
C GLY A 187 -19.46 10.96 7.77
N GLN A 188 -19.88 10.48 6.60
CA GLN A 188 -20.81 9.35 6.49
C GLN A 188 -20.11 8.00 6.72
N ILE A 189 -18.85 7.86 6.32
CA ILE A 189 -18.10 6.60 6.43
C ILE A 189 -17.73 6.32 7.89
N SER A 190 -17.27 7.33 8.63
CA SER A 190 -16.71 7.21 9.98
C SER A 190 -17.68 6.64 11.03
N GLU A 191 -18.99 6.72 10.79
CA GLU A 191 -20.04 6.21 11.68
C GLU A 191 -20.38 4.72 11.43
N LEU A 192 -19.83 4.12 10.37
CA LEU A 192 -20.12 2.74 9.96
C LEU A 192 -19.20 1.71 10.65
N THR A 193 -19.58 0.43 10.59
CA THR A 193 -18.70 -0.69 10.96
C THR A 193 -17.50 -0.79 10.02
N THR A 194 -16.37 -1.34 10.46
CA THR A 194 -15.13 -1.44 9.66
C THR A 194 -15.33 -2.08 8.29
N GLU A 195 -16.14 -3.14 8.20
CA GLU A 195 -16.45 -3.80 6.93
C GLU A 195 -17.21 -2.87 5.97
N ARG A 196 -18.20 -2.15 6.49
CA ARG A 196 -18.96 -1.16 5.70
C ARG A 196 -18.09 0.05 5.36
N GLN A 197 -17.23 0.50 6.27
CA GLN A 197 -16.28 1.58 6.02
C GLN A 197 -15.43 1.30 4.79
N LYS A 198 -14.80 0.12 4.75
CA LYS A 198 -13.98 -0.33 3.62
C LYS A 198 -14.77 -0.35 2.30
N LYS A 199 -16.00 -0.87 2.32
CA LYS A 199 -16.87 -0.91 1.12
C LYS A 199 -17.22 0.50 0.62
N TYR A 200 -17.63 1.40 1.51
CA TYR A 200 -18.01 2.77 1.13
C TYR A 200 -16.79 3.61 0.74
N TYR A 201 -15.64 3.37 1.36
CA TYR A 201 -14.37 3.94 0.96
C TYR A 201 -14.03 3.57 -0.49
N PHE A 202 -14.03 2.30 -0.88
CA PHE A 202 -13.73 1.95 -2.27
C PHE A 202 -14.76 2.50 -3.27
N LYS A 203 -16.02 2.63 -2.86
CA LYS A 203 -17.05 3.33 -3.65
C LYS A 203 -16.72 4.82 -3.83
N GLY A 204 -16.19 5.47 -2.80
CA GLY A 204 -15.72 6.86 -2.83
C GLY A 204 -14.53 7.05 -3.77
N ILE A 205 -13.54 6.15 -3.71
CA ILE A 205 -12.35 6.15 -4.57
C ILE A 205 -12.72 6.21 -6.05
N SER A 206 -13.79 5.51 -6.46
CA SER A 206 -14.26 5.52 -7.86
C SER A 206 -14.64 6.91 -8.38
N ARG A 207 -14.79 7.89 -7.49
CA ARG A 207 -15.12 9.29 -7.79
C ARG A 207 -13.95 10.25 -7.65
N SER A 208 -12.77 9.80 -7.22
CA SER A 208 -11.58 10.66 -7.04
C SER A 208 -11.14 11.36 -8.34
N PHE A 209 -11.47 10.80 -9.51
CA PHE A 209 -11.22 11.47 -10.79
C PHE A 209 -11.99 12.80 -10.95
N LEU A 210 -13.09 13.01 -10.20
CA LEU A 210 -13.83 14.27 -10.21
C LEU A 210 -12.98 15.40 -9.62
N SER A 211 -12.28 15.15 -8.52
CA SER A 211 -11.36 16.13 -7.93
C SER A 211 -10.23 16.52 -8.90
N ALA A 212 -9.73 15.56 -9.69
CA ALA A 212 -8.75 15.84 -10.74
C ALA A 212 -9.32 16.69 -11.88
N LYS A 213 -10.59 16.47 -12.26
CA LYS A 213 -11.28 17.33 -13.24
C LYS A 213 -11.49 18.75 -12.70
N ASP A 214 -11.90 18.88 -11.45
CA ASP A 214 -12.20 20.17 -10.82
C ASP A 214 -10.97 21.10 -10.75
N ILE A 215 -9.76 20.52 -10.67
CA ILE A 215 -8.50 21.27 -10.69
C ILE A 215 -7.85 21.34 -12.09
N ASN A 216 -8.58 20.94 -13.14
CA ASN A 216 -8.17 20.95 -14.55
C ASN A 216 -6.89 20.14 -14.84
N LEU A 217 -6.74 18.94 -14.26
CA LEU A 217 -5.66 18.04 -14.66
C LEU A 217 -5.85 17.54 -16.10
N GLU A 218 -4.73 17.19 -16.75
CA GLU A 218 -4.71 16.61 -18.09
C GLU A 218 -5.58 15.34 -18.18
N SER A 219 -6.16 15.11 -19.36
CA SER A 219 -7.12 14.02 -19.56
C SER A 219 -6.53 12.63 -19.27
N GLU A 220 -5.24 12.43 -19.51
CA GLU A 220 -4.53 11.19 -19.22
C GLU A 220 -4.46 10.92 -17.70
N LEU A 221 -4.25 11.96 -16.90
CA LEU A 221 -4.21 11.89 -15.44
C LEU A 221 -5.60 11.60 -14.86
N VAL A 222 -6.63 12.27 -15.39
CA VAL A 222 -8.03 12.00 -15.02
C VAL A 222 -8.41 10.55 -15.36
N SER A 223 -7.98 10.06 -16.53
CA SER A 223 -8.23 8.70 -16.98
C SER A 223 -7.51 7.66 -16.11
N ALA A 224 -6.26 7.95 -15.68
CA ALA A 224 -5.53 7.10 -14.74
C ALA A 224 -6.29 6.92 -13.41
N LEU A 225 -6.81 8.01 -12.82
CA LEU A 225 -7.63 7.91 -11.60
C LEU A 225 -8.95 7.18 -11.82
N LYS A 226 -9.55 7.31 -13.01
CA LYS A 226 -10.75 6.55 -13.34
C LYS A 226 -10.45 5.06 -13.39
N LYS A 227 -9.38 4.64 -14.08
CA LYS A 227 -8.94 3.23 -14.13
C LYS A 227 -8.58 2.69 -12.74
N PHE A 228 -7.90 3.49 -11.92
CA PHE A 228 -7.63 3.18 -10.51
C PHE A 228 -8.91 2.95 -9.72
N GLY A 229 -9.91 3.83 -9.89
CA GLY A 229 -11.22 3.70 -9.28
C GLY A 229 -11.99 2.45 -9.72
N ASP A 230 -11.99 2.17 -11.03
CA ASP A 230 -12.66 1.02 -11.64
C ASP A 230 -12.07 -0.32 -11.15
N TYR A 231 -10.76 -0.37 -10.90
CA TYR A 231 -10.10 -1.54 -10.29
C TYR A 231 -10.74 -1.92 -8.95
N TYR A 232 -10.97 -0.94 -8.08
CA TYR A 232 -11.62 -1.17 -6.78
C TYR A 232 -13.13 -1.41 -6.86
N GLN A 233 -13.75 -1.13 -8.01
CA GLN A 233 -15.13 -1.56 -8.32
C GLN A 233 -15.18 -2.97 -8.95
N GLY A 234 -14.04 -3.64 -9.11
CA GLY A 234 -13.94 -5.02 -9.60
C GLY A 234 -13.44 -5.17 -11.04
N ASN A 235 -13.23 -4.08 -11.77
CA ASN A 235 -12.67 -4.14 -13.12
C ASN A 235 -11.14 -4.26 -13.08
N LYS A 236 -10.64 -5.50 -13.03
CA LYS A 236 -9.20 -5.78 -12.95
C LYS A 236 -8.47 -5.76 -14.30
N GLU A 237 -9.13 -5.39 -15.40
CA GLU A 237 -8.49 -5.42 -16.74
C GLU A 237 -7.31 -4.46 -16.87
N VAL A 238 -7.31 -3.35 -16.13
CA VAL A 238 -6.16 -2.42 -16.07
C VAL A 238 -4.84 -3.13 -15.69
N VAL A 239 -4.91 -4.21 -14.91
CA VAL A 239 -3.74 -5.04 -14.52
C VAL A 239 -3.13 -5.78 -15.71
N LYS A 240 -3.80 -5.82 -16.87
CA LYS A 240 -3.30 -6.42 -18.12
C LYS A 240 -2.90 -5.38 -19.16
N GLU A 241 -3.15 -4.10 -18.91
CA GLU A 241 -2.78 -2.98 -19.78
C GLU A 241 -1.41 -2.41 -19.36
N ASP A 242 -0.48 -2.20 -20.30
CA ASP A 242 0.86 -1.63 -20.05
C ASP A 242 1.42 -0.89 -21.28
N GLU A 243 0.56 -0.55 -22.23
CA GLU A 243 0.99 0.22 -23.41
C GLU A 243 0.87 1.71 -23.10
N ASP A 244 -0.31 2.12 -22.66
CA ASP A 244 -0.67 3.50 -22.40
C ASP A 244 -0.25 4.01 -21.00
N ILE A 245 0.10 5.30 -20.93
CA ILE A 245 0.68 5.91 -19.72
C ILE A 245 -0.32 5.98 -18.55
N GLN A 246 -1.60 6.23 -18.85
CA GLN A 246 -2.68 6.26 -17.87
C GLN A 246 -2.86 4.90 -17.16
N SER A 247 -2.74 3.77 -17.89
CA SER A 247 -2.78 2.42 -17.31
C SER A 247 -1.54 2.12 -16.48
N LYS A 248 -0.35 2.60 -16.90
CA LYS A 248 0.88 2.52 -16.11
C LYS A 248 0.73 3.26 -14.78
N TYR A 249 0.28 4.51 -14.81
CA TYR A 249 0.05 5.30 -13.61
C TYR A 249 -0.99 4.64 -12.70
N ALA A 250 -2.11 4.16 -13.24
CA ALA A 250 -3.11 3.44 -12.47
C ALA A 250 -2.53 2.19 -11.76
N ASN A 251 -1.74 1.38 -12.47
CA ASN A 251 -1.11 0.18 -11.87
C ASN A 251 -0.07 0.51 -10.80
N ILE A 252 0.69 1.60 -10.96
CA ILE A 252 1.61 2.10 -9.94
C ILE A 252 0.83 2.48 -8.68
N LEU A 253 -0.26 3.24 -8.84
CA LEU A 253 -1.13 3.64 -7.73
C LEU A 253 -1.80 2.46 -7.05
N ILE A 254 -2.36 1.51 -7.81
CA ILE A 254 -2.98 0.29 -7.26
C ILE A 254 -1.97 -0.47 -6.39
N THR A 255 -0.74 -0.62 -6.87
CA THR A 255 0.32 -1.33 -6.13
C THR A 255 0.71 -0.58 -4.85
N ALA A 256 0.89 0.73 -4.94
CA ALA A 256 1.24 1.59 -3.81
C ALA A 256 0.13 1.66 -2.75
N ASP A 257 -1.12 1.80 -3.19
CA ASP A 257 -2.31 1.84 -2.34
C ASP A 257 -2.56 0.51 -1.65
N THR A 258 -2.50 -0.61 -2.39
CA THR A 258 -2.62 -1.95 -1.79
C THR A 258 -1.56 -2.18 -0.71
N MET A 259 -0.32 -1.71 -0.93
CA MET A 259 0.72 -1.76 0.10
C MET A 259 0.35 -0.92 1.32
N ASP A 260 -0.03 0.34 1.13
CA ASP A 260 -0.32 1.22 2.27
C ASP A 260 -1.54 0.78 3.07
N LEU A 261 -2.62 0.32 2.41
CA LEU A 261 -3.80 -0.24 3.08
C LEU A 261 -3.45 -1.40 4.01
N MET A 262 -2.46 -2.23 3.65
CA MET A 262 -1.97 -3.31 4.51
C MET A 262 -1.13 -2.78 5.67
N VAL A 263 -0.13 -1.93 5.40
CA VAL A 263 0.83 -1.53 6.45
C VAL A 263 0.32 -0.46 7.40
N SER A 264 -0.62 0.38 6.95
CA SER A 264 -1.24 1.42 7.76
C SER A 264 -2.31 0.87 8.70
N GLY A 265 -2.99 -0.21 8.30
CA GLY A 265 -4.13 -0.74 9.05
C GLY A 265 -5.35 0.19 9.03
N ILE A 266 -5.56 0.99 7.99
CA ILE A 266 -6.73 1.91 7.91
C ILE A 266 -8.06 1.21 8.15
N PHE A 267 -8.17 -0.07 7.74
CA PHE A 267 -9.38 -0.89 7.92
C PHE A 267 -9.14 -2.15 8.75
N GLY A 268 -8.08 -2.22 9.56
CA GLY A 268 -7.75 -3.41 10.34
C GLY A 268 -6.40 -3.32 11.03
N ASP A 269 -5.84 -4.46 11.44
CA ASP A 269 -4.53 -4.45 12.07
C ASP A 269 -3.41 -4.17 11.04
N PRO A 270 -2.43 -3.31 11.37
CA PRO A 270 -1.32 -3.02 10.47
C PRO A 270 -0.46 -4.26 10.25
N VAL A 271 -0.16 -4.54 8.99
CA VAL A 271 0.67 -5.67 8.56
C VAL A 271 2.13 -5.24 8.48
N PRO A 272 3.10 -5.99 9.04
CA PRO A 272 4.52 -5.70 8.87
C PRO A 272 4.92 -5.67 7.39
N ILE A 273 5.78 -4.74 6.99
CA ILE A 273 6.18 -4.48 5.59
C ILE A 273 6.61 -5.74 4.85
N LYS A 274 7.37 -6.63 5.51
CA LYS A 274 7.81 -7.89 4.91
C LYS A 274 6.62 -8.78 4.53
N ALA A 275 5.70 -8.99 5.46
CA ALA A 275 4.50 -9.79 5.22
C ALA A 275 3.57 -9.15 4.19
N ALA A 276 3.44 -7.82 4.20
CA ALA A 276 2.69 -7.07 3.19
C ALA A 276 3.32 -7.24 1.80
N THR A 277 4.65 -7.19 1.70
CA THR A 277 5.37 -7.43 0.43
C THR A 277 5.14 -8.86 -0.08
N ASP A 278 5.18 -9.88 0.79
CA ASP A 278 4.87 -11.27 0.42
C ASP A 278 3.44 -11.39 -0.13
N GLN A 279 2.47 -10.71 0.49
CA GLN A 279 1.08 -10.67 0.00
C GLN A 279 0.96 -9.99 -1.37
N LEU A 280 1.71 -8.92 -1.64
CA LEU A 280 1.75 -8.31 -2.99
C LEU A 280 2.25 -9.30 -4.04
N TYR A 281 3.24 -10.14 -3.74
CA TYR A 281 3.71 -11.18 -4.65
C TYR A 281 2.66 -12.25 -4.92
N VAL A 282 1.86 -12.62 -3.91
CA VAL A 282 0.72 -13.54 -4.09
C VAL A 282 -0.30 -12.92 -5.06
N LEU A 283 -0.67 -11.65 -4.84
CA LEU A 283 -1.59 -10.93 -5.72
C LEU A 283 -1.04 -10.81 -7.15
N ALA A 284 0.26 -10.54 -7.30
CA ALA A 284 0.92 -10.50 -8.61
C ALA A 284 0.91 -11.85 -9.32
N ASN A 285 1.17 -12.96 -8.61
CA ASN A 285 1.11 -14.31 -9.17
C ASN A 285 -0.31 -14.70 -9.59
N ASN A 286 -1.33 -14.19 -8.88
CA ASN A 286 -2.74 -14.35 -9.22
C ASN A 286 -3.21 -13.39 -10.34
N LYS A 287 -2.30 -12.57 -10.91
CA LYS A 287 -2.62 -11.55 -11.92
C LYS A 287 -3.60 -10.48 -11.43
N GLU A 288 -3.62 -10.24 -10.12
CA GLU A 288 -4.38 -9.15 -9.49
C GLU A 288 -3.55 -7.87 -9.34
N LEU A 289 -2.22 -8.00 -9.37
CA LEU A 289 -1.29 -6.89 -9.46
C LEU A 289 -0.28 -7.10 -10.58
N ARG A 290 0.27 -5.99 -11.07
CA ARG A 290 1.36 -6.02 -12.04
C ARG A 290 2.69 -6.34 -11.36
N ARG A 291 3.23 -7.51 -11.69
CA ARG A 291 4.47 -8.03 -11.09
C ARG A 291 5.65 -7.06 -11.18
N GLY A 292 5.84 -6.39 -12.32
CA GLY A 292 6.96 -5.45 -12.51
C GLY A 292 6.98 -4.30 -11.50
N PHE A 293 5.81 -3.77 -11.11
CA PHE A 293 5.68 -2.72 -10.10
C PHE A 293 5.82 -3.26 -8.67
N VAL A 294 5.32 -4.47 -8.40
CA VAL A 294 5.54 -5.15 -7.11
C VAL A 294 7.03 -5.40 -6.88
N GLU A 295 7.74 -5.88 -7.89
CA GLU A 295 9.19 -6.09 -7.82
C GLU A 295 9.95 -4.77 -7.64
N ALA A 296 9.51 -3.70 -8.29
CA ALA A 296 10.11 -2.38 -8.15
C ALA A 296 9.96 -1.85 -6.71
N LEU A 297 8.75 -1.94 -6.15
CA LEU A 297 8.47 -1.56 -4.76
C LEU A 297 9.31 -2.40 -3.78
N ALA A 298 9.35 -3.73 -3.96
CA ALA A 298 10.11 -4.63 -3.10
C ALA A 298 11.63 -4.35 -3.15
N LYS A 299 12.18 -4.03 -4.33
CA LYS A 299 13.58 -3.61 -4.47
C LYS A 299 13.87 -2.32 -3.70
N GLY A 300 12.95 -1.37 -3.77
CA GLY A 300 13.05 -0.10 -3.07
C GLY A 300 13.01 -0.24 -1.55
N LEU A 301 11.99 -0.94 -1.05
CA LEU A 301 11.80 -1.16 0.39
C LEU A 301 12.81 -2.12 1.01
N ALA A 302 13.62 -2.79 0.20
CA ALA A 302 14.61 -3.79 0.60
C ALA A 302 14.20 -4.58 1.88
N PRO A 303 12.99 -5.19 1.93
CA PRO A 303 12.38 -5.68 3.16
C PRO A 303 13.05 -6.97 3.62
N GLY A 304 14.30 -6.87 4.07
CA GLY A 304 15.19 -7.98 4.37
C GLY A 304 15.20 -9.07 3.29
N TYR A 305 15.59 -10.27 3.70
CA TYR A 305 15.42 -11.45 2.88
C TYR A 305 13.92 -11.79 2.77
N LEU A 306 13.29 -11.51 1.62
CA LEU A 306 12.01 -12.10 1.23
C LEU A 306 12.21 -13.61 1.15
N PHE A 307 11.42 -14.39 1.90
CA PHE A 307 11.60 -15.83 1.93
C PHE A 307 11.08 -16.42 0.62
N ASP A 308 12.00 -16.67 -0.30
CA ASP A 308 11.73 -17.43 -1.52
C ASP A 308 12.06 -18.90 -1.24
N PHE A 309 11.02 -19.71 -1.09
CA PHE A 309 11.14 -21.13 -0.80
C PHE A 309 12.04 -21.86 -1.81
N TYR A 310 11.91 -21.57 -3.10
CA TYR A 310 12.69 -22.23 -4.15
C TYR A 310 14.14 -21.74 -4.15
N ARG A 311 14.38 -20.45 -3.92
CA ARG A 311 15.74 -19.92 -3.74
C ARG A 311 16.43 -20.48 -2.50
N GLU A 312 15.69 -20.68 -1.41
CA GLU A 312 16.23 -21.31 -0.20
C GLU A 312 16.57 -22.79 -0.41
N LEU A 313 15.78 -23.52 -1.20
CA LEU A 313 16.13 -24.89 -1.60
C LEU A 313 17.42 -24.93 -2.43
N GLU A 314 17.61 -24.01 -3.38
CA GLU A 314 18.85 -23.87 -4.14
C GLU A 314 20.04 -23.49 -3.24
N ARG A 315 19.81 -22.65 -2.23
CA ARG A 315 20.84 -22.32 -1.24
C ARG A 315 21.25 -23.53 -0.43
N VAL A 316 20.30 -24.37 -0.01
CA VAL A 316 20.59 -25.61 0.71
C VAL A 316 21.42 -26.57 -0.15
N LYS A 317 21.14 -26.66 -1.46
CA LYS A 317 21.97 -27.43 -2.39
C LYS A 317 23.44 -26.98 -2.33
N LYS A 318 23.68 -25.66 -2.37
CA LYS A 318 25.03 -25.07 -2.28
C LYS A 318 25.69 -25.20 -0.90
N MET A 319 24.94 -25.46 0.16
CA MET A 319 25.47 -25.68 1.51
C MET A 319 26.04 -27.09 1.70
N CYS A 320 25.81 -28.01 0.76
CA CYS A 320 26.31 -29.36 0.86
C CYS A 320 27.83 -29.39 0.67
N ARG A 321 28.55 -29.66 1.77
CA ARG A 321 30.03 -29.71 1.79
C ARG A 321 30.64 -30.82 0.93
N LEU A 322 29.83 -31.82 0.58
CA LEU A 322 30.24 -32.96 -0.24
C LEU A 322 29.93 -32.75 -1.74
N GLY A 323 29.57 -31.52 -2.14
CA GLY A 323 29.21 -31.18 -3.51
C GLY A 323 27.71 -31.27 -3.77
N ASP A 324 27.31 -31.62 -5.00
CA ASP A 324 25.93 -31.51 -5.49
C ASP A 324 25.00 -32.68 -5.08
N TYR A 325 25.28 -33.31 -3.93
CA TYR A 325 24.51 -34.45 -3.43
C TYR A 325 23.21 -34.06 -2.72
N ALA A 326 23.09 -32.85 -2.17
CA ALA A 326 21.83 -32.37 -1.61
C ALA A 326 20.85 -32.03 -2.75
N ARG A 327 19.72 -32.72 -2.82
CA ARG A 327 18.70 -32.53 -3.87
C ARG A 327 17.37 -32.15 -3.26
N PRO A 328 16.74 -31.04 -3.70
CA PRO A 328 15.43 -30.66 -3.20
C PRO A 328 14.41 -31.75 -3.56
N TYR A 329 13.59 -32.14 -2.61
CA TYR A 329 12.55 -33.13 -2.84
C TYR A 329 11.20 -32.42 -2.95
N PRO A 330 10.51 -32.51 -4.10
CA PRO A 330 9.25 -31.82 -4.28
C PRO A 330 8.21 -32.36 -3.31
N MET A 331 7.53 -31.46 -2.59
CA MET A 331 6.54 -31.81 -1.57
C MET A 331 5.32 -32.59 -2.10
N LEU A 332 5.22 -32.74 -3.43
CA LEU A 332 4.21 -33.56 -4.09
C LEU A 332 4.37 -35.06 -3.77
N GLY A 333 5.53 -35.49 -3.25
CA GLY A 333 5.85 -36.89 -3.00
C GLY A 333 5.77 -37.36 -1.53
N PHE A 334 4.59 -37.73 -1.05
CA PHE A 334 4.35 -38.77 -0.01
C PHE A 334 4.84 -38.57 1.45
N LYS A 335 3.85 -38.57 2.36
CA LYS A 335 3.81 -39.10 3.76
C LYS A 335 4.92 -38.68 4.75
N SER A 336 5.94 -37.95 4.33
CA SER A 336 7.09 -37.62 5.14
C SER A 336 7.58 -36.20 4.86
N PRO A 337 7.94 -35.45 5.92
CA PRO A 337 8.38 -34.05 5.87
C PRO A 337 9.77 -33.81 5.27
N VAL A 338 10.14 -34.51 4.20
CA VAL A 338 11.51 -34.46 3.67
C VAL A 338 11.57 -33.38 2.61
N LEU A 339 12.32 -32.32 2.85
CA LEU A 339 12.55 -31.25 1.85
C LEU A 339 13.79 -31.51 0.99
N VAL A 340 14.73 -32.31 1.48
CA VAL A 340 16.03 -32.53 0.84
C VAL A 340 16.46 -33.99 0.97
N LEU A 341 16.92 -34.57 -0.14
CA LEU A 341 17.48 -35.91 -0.21
C LEU A 341 19.00 -35.86 -0.43
N CYS A 342 19.69 -36.90 0.02
CA CYS A 342 21.09 -37.11 -0.31
C CYS A 342 21.18 -38.05 -1.52
N GLY A 343 21.47 -37.52 -2.70
CA GLY A 343 21.64 -38.28 -3.93
C GLY A 343 22.80 -39.28 -3.88
N GLY A 344 23.81 -39.01 -3.04
CA GLY A 344 24.99 -39.88 -2.90
C GLY A 344 24.92 -40.88 -1.76
N CYS A 345 23.83 -40.90 -0.98
CA CYS A 345 23.66 -41.76 0.21
C CYS A 345 24.90 -41.79 1.14
N ARG A 346 25.54 -40.63 1.32
CA ARG A 346 26.84 -40.46 1.99
C ARG A 346 26.72 -40.71 3.50
N THR A 347 27.02 -41.93 3.94
CA THR A 347 26.95 -42.32 5.37
C THR A 347 28.00 -41.63 6.24
N ASP A 348 29.05 -41.10 5.62
CA ASP A 348 30.09 -40.27 6.22
C ASP A 348 29.65 -38.81 6.47
N CYS A 349 28.49 -38.40 5.97
CA CYS A 349 27.96 -37.05 6.15
C CYS A 349 27.16 -36.92 7.46
N GLN A 350 27.48 -35.92 8.29
CA GLN A 350 26.75 -35.65 9.54
C GLN A 350 25.28 -35.25 9.33
N GLU A 351 24.99 -34.60 8.19
CA GLU A 351 23.63 -34.19 7.81
C GLU A 351 22.83 -35.35 7.19
N TYR A 352 23.47 -36.49 6.94
CA TYR A 352 22.80 -37.66 6.39
C TYR A 352 22.09 -38.43 7.50
N SER A 353 20.78 -38.62 7.32
CA SER A 353 19.99 -39.44 8.22
C SER A 353 19.74 -40.80 7.59
N LYS A 354 20.52 -41.80 8.04
CA LYS A 354 20.27 -43.22 7.79
C LYS A 354 19.08 -43.71 8.64
N SER A 355 17.91 -43.08 8.51
CA SER A 355 16.73 -43.61 9.19
C SER A 355 16.23 -44.86 8.47
N SER A 356 15.53 -45.74 9.18
CA SER A 356 14.78 -46.88 8.64
C SER A 356 13.66 -46.49 7.66
N ARG A 357 13.47 -45.19 7.38
CA ARG A 357 12.51 -44.63 6.43
C ARG A 357 13.24 -43.85 5.33
N ALA A 358 14.06 -44.55 4.57
CA ALA A 358 14.59 -44.05 3.31
C ALA A 358 13.43 -43.65 2.37
N VAL A 359 13.67 -42.65 1.52
CA VAL A 359 12.68 -42.17 0.56
C VAL A 359 12.86 -42.95 -0.73
N ASN A 360 11.83 -43.72 -1.10
CA ASN A 360 11.82 -44.47 -2.35
C ASN A 360 11.20 -43.58 -3.46
N LEU A 361 12.04 -43.17 -4.40
CA LEU A 361 11.67 -42.42 -5.59
C LEU A 361 11.25 -43.41 -6.68
N VAL A 362 9.97 -43.37 -7.06
CA VAL A 362 9.40 -44.26 -8.09
C VAL A 362 9.51 -43.65 -9.49
N LYS A 363 9.69 -42.33 -9.58
CA LYS A 363 9.86 -41.58 -10.83
C LYS A 363 11.04 -40.62 -10.70
N PRO A 364 11.72 -40.27 -11.81
CA PRO A 364 12.76 -39.25 -11.79
C PRO A 364 12.24 -37.94 -11.20
N SER A 365 13.03 -37.30 -10.34
CA SER A 365 12.63 -36.07 -9.67
C SER A 365 13.85 -35.27 -9.21
N SER A 366 13.86 -33.96 -9.46
CA SER A 366 14.95 -33.06 -9.05
C SER A 366 16.37 -33.53 -9.44
N GLY A 367 16.49 -34.18 -10.59
CA GLY A 367 17.75 -34.75 -11.07
C GLY A 367 18.20 -36.01 -10.33
N LEU A 368 17.30 -36.68 -9.60
CA LEU A 368 17.50 -38.02 -9.05
C LEU A 368 16.72 -39.04 -9.90
N GLU A 369 17.39 -40.13 -10.24
CA GLU A 369 16.76 -41.30 -10.85
C GLU A 369 15.88 -42.06 -9.84
N PRO A 370 14.96 -42.93 -10.30
CA PRO A 370 14.23 -43.83 -9.42
C PRO A 370 15.18 -44.66 -8.53
N GLY A 371 14.92 -44.72 -7.24
CA GLY A 371 15.83 -45.36 -6.29
C GLY A 371 15.54 -45.02 -4.84
N VAL A 372 16.35 -45.59 -3.95
CA VAL A 372 16.22 -45.41 -2.50
C VAL A 372 17.27 -44.41 -2.02
N TYR A 373 16.79 -43.29 -1.48
CA TYR A 373 17.64 -42.20 -1.02
C TYR A 373 17.48 -41.97 0.47
N GLY A 374 18.59 -41.69 1.16
CA GLY A 374 18.53 -41.22 2.53
C GLY A 374 18.15 -39.75 2.62
N ARG A 375 17.66 -39.36 3.80
CA ARG A 375 17.21 -37.98 4.05
C ARG A 375 18.43 -37.11 4.34
N CYS A 376 18.41 -35.89 3.80
CA CYS A 376 19.36 -34.87 4.19
C CYS A 376 18.70 -33.94 5.21
N LYS A 377 19.29 -33.80 6.40
CA LYS A 377 18.86 -32.88 7.45
C LYS A 377 19.33 -31.45 7.22
N LEU A 378 20.18 -31.24 6.21
CA LEU A 378 20.65 -29.92 5.81
C LEU A 378 19.45 -29.06 5.43
N LEU A 379 19.18 -28.06 6.25
CA LEU A 379 18.15 -27.05 6.06
C LEU A 379 18.72 -25.70 6.49
N SER A 380 18.36 -24.64 5.78
CA SER A 380 18.66 -23.30 6.28
C SER A 380 17.81 -22.99 7.52
N GLY A 381 18.28 -22.11 8.40
CA GLY A 381 17.50 -21.70 9.57
C GLY A 381 16.14 -21.10 9.20
N GLU A 382 16.05 -20.43 8.05
CA GLU A 382 14.80 -19.87 7.52
C GLU A 382 13.85 -20.97 7.01
N LEU A 383 14.36 -22.00 6.31
CA LEU A 383 13.56 -23.17 5.94
C LEU A 383 13.04 -23.92 7.18
N VAL A 384 13.83 -24.02 8.25
CA VAL A 384 13.38 -24.63 9.52
C VAL A 384 12.23 -23.83 10.13
N LYS A 385 12.30 -22.49 10.14
CA LYS A 385 11.22 -21.63 10.63
C LYS A 385 9.95 -21.78 9.78
N PHE A 386 10.08 -21.68 8.46
CA PHE A 386 8.97 -21.89 7.53
C PHE A 386 8.32 -23.25 7.76
N TYR A 387 9.13 -24.30 7.91
CA TYR A 387 8.63 -25.64 8.14
C TYR A 387 7.82 -25.73 9.43
N LYS A 388 8.34 -25.19 10.54
CA LYS A 388 7.63 -25.21 11.83
C LYS A 388 6.30 -24.46 11.77
N SER A 389 6.23 -23.35 11.02
CA SER A 389 5.04 -22.50 10.92
C SER A 389 3.93 -23.11 10.05
N TYR A 390 4.26 -23.82 8.97
CA TYR A 390 3.27 -24.23 7.96
C TYR A 390 3.12 -25.76 7.79
N TYR A 391 3.85 -26.56 8.56
CA TYR A 391 3.84 -28.02 8.38
C TYR A 391 2.46 -28.66 8.55
N ALA A 392 1.65 -28.17 9.50
CA ALA A 392 0.29 -28.67 9.72
C ALA A 392 -0.59 -28.47 8.48
N ASP A 393 -0.62 -27.25 7.95
CA ASP A 393 -1.40 -26.87 6.77
C ASP A 393 -0.94 -27.61 5.52
N ILE A 394 0.38 -27.78 5.35
CA ILE A 394 0.96 -28.55 4.25
C ILE A 394 0.51 -30.01 4.32
N LYS A 395 0.52 -30.61 5.51
CA LYS A 395 0.14 -32.00 5.73
C LYS A 395 -1.35 -32.22 5.47
N GLU A 396 -2.21 -31.31 5.94
CA GLU A 396 -3.67 -31.40 5.74
C GLU A 396 -4.07 -31.22 4.27
N ASN A 397 -3.52 -30.23 3.57
CA ASN A 397 -3.80 -30.02 2.15
C ASN A 397 -3.42 -31.22 1.28
N VAL A 398 -2.30 -31.87 1.59
CA VAL A 398 -1.85 -33.07 0.88
C VAL A 398 -2.77 -34.26 1.14
N ILE A 399 -3.32 -34.41 2.36
CA ILE A 399 -4.29 -35.46 2.69
C ILE A 399 -5.59 -35.24 1.89
N LEU A 400 -6.10 -34.00 1.87
CA LEU A 400 -7.32 -33.63 1.15
C LEU A 400 -7.19 -33.83 -0.36
N HIS A 401 -6.05 -33.47 -0.95
CA HIS A 401 -5.80 -33.68 -2.38
C HIS A 401 -5.84 -35.18 -2.76
N LYS A 402 -5.26 -36.04 -1.92
CA LYS A 402 -5.27 -37.49 -2.16
C LYS A 402 -6.64 -38.12 -1.98
N ALA A 403 -7.45 -37.62 -1.04
CA ALA A 403 -8.84 -38.06 -0.91
C ALA A 403 -9.60 -37.80 -2.22
N LYS A 404 -9.45 -36.60 -2.80
CA LYS A 404 -10.06 -36.22 -4.08
C LYS A 404 -9.54 -37.04 -5.27
N GLU A 405 -8.23 -37.30 -5.36
CA GLU A 405 -7.67 -38.16 -6.43
C GLU A 405 -8.13 -39.61 -6.32
N LYS A 406 -8.27 -40.14 -5.10
CA LYS A 406 -8.73 -41.51 -4.87
C LYS A 406 -10.21 -41.66 -5.20
N GLN A 407 -11.01 -40.64 -4.90
CA GLN A 407 -12.42 -40.56 -5.27
C GLN A 407 -12.57 -40.54 -6.80
N ARG A 408 -11.84 -39.66 -7.51
CA ARG A 408 -11.82 -39.61 -8.98
C ARG A 408 -11.43 -40.93 -9.65
N LYS A 409 -10.45 -41.65 -9.09
CA LYS A 409 -10.02 -42.97 -9.62
C LYS A 409 -11.01 -44.10 -9.34
N ASN A 410 -11.82 -43.97 -8.29
CA ASN A 410 -12.89 -44.92 -8.01
C ASN A 410 -14.08 -44.64 -8.93
N ASP A 411 -14.43 -43.37 -9.13
CA ASP A 411 -15.51 -42.95 -10.03
C ASP A 411 -15.21 -43.38 -11.48
N SER A 412 -13.96 -43.28 -11.93
CA SER A 412 -13.50 -43.72 -13.27
C SER A 412 -13.33 -45.24 -13.44
N ARG A 413 -13.70 -46.05 -12.45
CA ARG A 413 -13.67 -47.53 -12.50
C ARG A 413 -15.07 -48.14 -12.42
N THR A 414 -16.08 -47.30 -12.19
CA THR A 414 -17.50 -47.66 -12.16
C THR A 414 -18.24 -47.32 -13.45
N ASP A 415 -17.53 -46.73 -14.42
CA ASP A 415 -17.87 -46.70 -15.85
C ASP A 415 -17.00 -47.74 -16.58
#